data_AF-A0A970WZY2-F1
#
_entry.id   AF-A0A970WZY2-F1
#
_cell.length_a   1.000
_cell.length_b   1.000
_cell.length_c   1.000
_cell.angle_alpha   90.00
_cell.angle_beta   90.00
_cell.angle_gamma   90.00
#
_symmetry.space_group_name_H-M   'P 1'
#
loop_
_entity.id
_entity.type
_entity.pdbx_description
1 polymer ?
#
loop_
_entity_poly.entity_id
_entity_poly.type
_entity_poly.pdbx_seq_one_letter_code
_entity_poly.pdbx_strand_id
1 'polypeptide(L)'
;MKMKTLKFISGLCLGLVLLFTLTACGASVFPKVKKSFEDAGWTYSQELADSYKNAVESSKNKDGEAKEVIVTVHAFKKDLINFAIVFEFKSTKEMDEAIENSATLRGALEDAQKSELVNRNCFLLPIGITIDSDEIIKIFQGK
;
A
#
# COMPACT_ATOMS: atom_id res chain seq x y z
N MET A 1 47.96 -9.49 -39.46
CA MET A 1 46.82 -9.67 -38.53
C MET A 1 46.26 -8.30 -38.18
N LYS A 2 44.98 -8.04 -38.49
CA LYS A 2 44.30 -6.75 -38.28
C LYS A 2 43.64 -6.71 -36.88
N MET A 3 43.33 -5.48 -36.46
CA MET A 3 42.43 -5.00 -35.38
C MET A 3 43.19 -4.43 -34.17
N LYS A 4 43.41 -3.10 -34.15
CA LYS A 4 42.48 -1.99 -33.79
C LYS A 4 42.34 -1.83 -32.27
N THR A 5 43.02 -0.80 -31.79
CA THR A 5 42.91 -0.13 -30.48
C THR A 5 41.50 -0.10 -29.92
N LEU A 6 41.29 -0.74 -28.77
CA LEU A 6 40.07 -0.65 -27.98
C LEU A 6 40.24 0.47 -26.92
N LYS A 7 39.97 1.72 -27.33
CA LYS A 7 39.68 2.82 -26.40
C LYS A 7 38.17 2.88 -26.27
N PHE A 8 37.58 2.39 -25.18
CA PHE A 8 36.22 2.76 -24.74
C PHE A 8 35.93 2.14 -23.37
N ILE A 9 36.31 2.82 -22.29
CA ILE A 9 35.66 2.66 -20.98
C ILE A 9 35.46 4.07 -20.42
N SER A 10 34.55 4.80 -21.07
CA SER A 10 33.95 6.02 -20.54
C SER A 10 32.75 5.57 -19.71
N GLY A 11 32.67 6.09 -18.49
CA GLY A 11 31.68 5.69 -17.48
C GLY A 11 30.23 5.81 -17.94
N LEU A 12 29.44 4.82 -17.51
CA LEU A 12 28.00 4.95 -17.25
C LEU A 12 27.53 3.70 -16.47
N CYS A 13 27.94 3.59 -15.21
CA CYS A 13 27.39 2.60 -14.25
C CYS A 13 26.41 3.26 -13.26
N LEU A 14 25.59 4.20 -13.75
CA LEU A 14 24.44 4.75 -13.03
C LEU A 14 23.26 4.75 -14.01
N GLY A 15 22.40 3.75 -13.89
CA GLY A 15 21.19 3.67 -14.71
C GLY A 15 20.70 2.26 -14.95
N LEU A 16 20.59 1.43 -13.91
CA LEU A 16 19.97 0.11 -14.06
C LEU A 16 19.23 -0.37 -12.81
N VAL A 17 18.38 0.49 -12.22
CA VAL A 17 17.31 0.08 -11.29
C VAL A 17 16.12 1.04 -11.43
N LEU A 18 15.42 1.04 -12.57
CA LEU A 18 14.21 1.86 -12.74
C LEU A 18 13.27 1.28 -13.82
N LEU A 19 13.04 -0.03 -13.81
CA LEU A 19 12.20 -0.69 -14.81
C LEU A 19 11.19 -1.65 -14.18
N PHE A 20 10.37 -1.21 -13.21
CA PHE A 20 9.12 -1.93 -12.87
C PHE A 20 7.92 -1.10 -12.37
N THR A 21 7.94 0.24 -12.28
CA THR A 21 6.84 0.98 -11.62
C THR A 21 5.93 1.82 -12.53
N LEU A 22 6.08 1.77 -13.85
CA LEU A 22 5.32 2.63 -14.79
C LEU A 22 4.04 1.96 -15.38
N THR A 23 3.29 1.23 -14.57
CA THR A 23 1.87 0.92 -14.87
C THR A 23 0.94 1.72 -13.95
N ALA A 24 1.15 3.03 -13.81
CA ALA A 24 0.19 3.94 -13.19
C ALA A 24 -0.75 4.56 -14.23
N CYS A 25 -1.41 3.73 -15.03
CA CYS A 25 -2.59 4.17 -15.79
C CYS A 25 -3.81 4.05 -14.87
N GLY A 26 -4.07 5.09 -14.06
CA GLY A 26 -5.37 5.53 -13.52
C GLY A 26 -6.30 4.56 -12.74
N ALA A 27 -6.08 3.25 -12.76
CA ALA A 27 -6.93 2.25 -12.16
C ALA A 27 -6.31 1.75 -10.86
N SER A 28 -7.06 1.94 -9.78
CA SER A 28 -6.78 1.41 -8.45
C SER A 28 -6.53 -0.10 -8.49
N VAL A 29 -5.63 -0.59 -7.63
CA VAL A 29 -5.43 -2.04 -7.46
C VAL A 29 -6.54 -2.67 -6.61
N PHE A 30 -7.37 -1.88 -5.93
CA PHE A 30 -8.36 -2.36 -4.98
C PHE A 30 -9.30 -3.45 -5.54
N PRO A 31 -9.86 -3.36 -6.77
CA PRO A 31 -10.71 -4.43 -7.29
C PRO A 31 -10.04 -5.81 -7.30
N LYS A 32 -8.72 -5.86 -7.54
CA LYS A 32 -7.93 -7.10 -7.45
C LYS A 32 -7.78 -7.55 -6.00
N VAL A 33 -7.45 -6.62 -5.09
CA VAL A 33 -7.33 -6.89 -3.65
C VAL A 33 -8.64 -7.46 -3.09
N LYS A 34 -9.77 -6.82 -3.39
CA LYS A 34 -11.12 -7.29 -2.99
C LYS A 34 -11.36 -8.72 -3.44
N LYS A 35 -11.07 -9.00 -4.71
CA LYS A 35 -11.22 -10.35 -5.25
C LYS A 35 -10.33 -11.37 -4.52
N SER A 36 -9.07 -11.04 -4.23
CA SER A 36 -8.18 -11.94 -3.48
C SER A 36 -8.70 -12.26 -2.08
N PHE A 37 -9.24 -11.29 -1.36
CA PHE A 37 -9.87 -11.54 -0.06
C PHE A 37 -11.13 -12.41 -0.19
N GLU A 38 -11.99 -12.13 -1.17
CA GLU A 38 -13.20 -12.92 -1.42
C GLU A 38 -12.87 -14.37 -1.80
N ASP A 39 -11.87 -14.58 -2.67
CA ASP A 39 -11.39 -15.90 -3.07
C ASP A 39 -10.77 -16.67 -1.88
N ALA A 40 -10.15 -15.96 -0.93
CA ALA A 40 -9.67 -16.51 0.35
C ALA A 40 -10.79 -16.72 1.39
N GLY A 41 -12.05 -16.49 1.02
CA GLY A 41 -13.23 -16.70 1.87
C GLY A 41 -13.37 -15.66 2.98
N TRP A 42 -12.89 -14.42 2.76
CA TRP A 42 -13.21 -13.26 3.59
C TRP A 42 -14.44 -12.55 3.04
N THR A 43 -15.19 -11.88 3.91
CA THR A 43 -16.40 -11.13 3.54
C THR A 43 -16.17 -9.63 3.70
N TYR A 44 -16.55 -8.85 2.69
CA TYR A 44 -16.50 -7.40 2.78
C TYR A 44 -17.50 -6.86 3.83
N SER A 45 -17.07 -5.90 4.65
CA SER A 45 -17.89 -5.29 5.71
C SER A 45 -17.90 -3.78 5.61
N GLN A 46 -19.02 -3.24 5.09
CA GLN A 46 -19.22 -1.79 5.00
C GLN A 46 -19.23 -1.13 6.39
N GLU A 47 -19.87 -1.77 7.37
CA GLU A 47 -19.94 -1.28 8.76
C GLU A 47 -18.55 -1.04 9.38
N LEU A 48 -17.61 -1.99 9.18
CA LEU A 48 -16.22 -1.79 9.65
C LEU A 48 -15.51 -0.70 8.85
N ALA A 49 -15.71 -0.65 7.54
CA ALA A 49 -15.11 0.36 6.69
C ALA A 49 -15.52 1.78 7.16
N ASP A 50 -16.81 1.97 7.43
CA ASP A 50 -17.35 3.24 7.92
C ASP A 50 -16.81 3.60 9.31
N SER A 51 -16.62 2.60 10.19
CA SER A 51 -16.04 2.81 11.53
C SER A 51 -14.59 3.33 11.47
N TYR A 52 -13.78 2.80 10.55
CA TYR A 52 -12.39 3.22 10.37
C TYR A 52 -12.26 4.50 9.52
N LYS A 53 -13.21 4.77 8.63
CA LYS A 53 -13.29 6.03 7.89
C LYS A 53 -13.34 7.23 8.84
N ASN A 54 -14.21 7.19 9.85
CA ASN A 54 -14.34 8.26 10.84
C ASN A 54 -13.03 8.51 11.62
N ALA A 55 -12.25 7.46 11.86
CA ALA A 55 -10.96 7.56 12.55
C ALA A 55 -9.89 8.25 11.69
N VAL A 56 -9.88 7.99 10.38
CA VAL A 56 -8.97 8.67 9.43
C VAL A 56 -9.39 10.12 9.20
N GLU A 57 -10.68 10.40 9.05
CA GLU A 57 -11.20 11.76 8.86
C GLU A 57 -10.96 12.67 10.08
N SER A 58 -10.85 12.07 11.27
CA SER A 58 -10.52 12.78 12.51
C SER A 58 -9.01 12.97 12.71
N SER A 59 -8.16 12.43 11.83
CA SER A 59 -6.71 12.53 11.95
C SER A 59 -6.22 13.94 11.59
N LYS A 60 -5.29 14.45 12.41
CA LYS A 60 -4.64 15.75 12.20
C LYS A 60 -3.28 15.54 11.56
N ASN A 61 -2.82 16.50 10.76
CA ASN A 61 -1.47 16.48 10.23
C ASN A 61 -0.42 16.68 11.35
N LYS A 62 0.86 16.63 10.98
CA LYS A 62 1.98 16.83 11.92
C LYS A 62 1.96 18.19 12.66
N ASP A 63 1.23 19.17 12.12
CA ASP A 63 1.10 20.52 12.66
C ASP A 63 -0.19 20.71 13.48
N GLY A 64 -0.98 19.63 13.66
CA GLY A 64 -2.23 19.65 14.42
C GLY A 64 -3.43 20.23 13.66
N GLU A 65 -3.28 20.51 12.36
CA GLU A 65 -4.35 21.00 11.50
C GLU A 65 -5.14 19.83 10.92
N ALA A 66 -6.45 20.03 10.75
CA ALA A 66 -7.29 19.10 10.01
C ALA A 66 -6.90 19.17 8.53
N LYS A 67 -6.10 18.20 8.08
CA LYS A 67 -5.82 18.01 6.66
C LYS A 67 -6.57 16.76 6.23
N GLU A 68 -7.51 16.93 5.33
CA GLU A 68 -8.34 15.85 4.79
C GLU A 68 -7.42 14.86 4.05
N VAL A 69 -7.13 13.72 4.68
CA VAL A 69 -6.51 12.61 3.97
C VAL A 69 -7.64 11.90 3.23
N ILE A 70 -7.77 12.20 1.94
CA ILE A 70 -8.81 11.59 1.10
C ILE A 70 -8.41 10.14 0.81
N VAL A 71 -8.89 9.23 1.65
CA VAL A 71 -8.74 7.79 1.46
C VAL A 71 -10.12 7.14 1.40
N THR A 72 -10.26 6.12 0.56
CA THR A 72 -11.40 5.21 0.67
C THR A 72 -11.00 4.08 1.61
N VAL A 73 -11.79 3.86 2.66
CA VAL A 73 -11.56 2.76 3.60
C VAL A 73 -12.37 1.56 3.15
N HIS A 74 -11.73 0.40 3.15
CA HIS A 74 -12.34 -0.88 2.90
C HIS A 74 -12.02 -1.83 4.05
N ALA A 75 -12.94 -2.72 4.37
CA ALA A 75 -12.74 -3.68 5.44
C ALA A 75 -13.26 -5.07 5.06
N PHE A 76 -12.52 -6.08 5.46
CA PHE A 76 -12.85 -7.49 5.29
C PHE A 76 -12.86 -8.20 6.63
N LYS A 77 -13.82 -9.10 6.84
CA LYS A 77 -13.94 -9.98 8.01
C LYS A 77 -13.76 -11.43 7.57
N LYS A 78 -12.93 -12.19 8.29
CA LYS A 78 -12.91 -13.66 8.16
C LYS A 78 -13.87 -14.31 9.15
N ASP A 79 -13.90 -13.76 10.36
CA ASP A 79 -14.72 -14.19 11.49
C ASP A 79 -14.96 -12.99 12.44
N LEU A 80 -15.30 -13.26 13.71
CA LEU A 80 -15.60 -12.22 14.70
C LEU A 80 -14.39 -11.42 15.19
N ILE A 81 -13.16 -11.91 15.00
CA ILE A 81 -11.95 -11.33 15.60
C ILE A 81 -10.84 -11.06 14.59
N ASN A 82 -10.97 -11.53 13.35
CA ASN A 82 -9.99 -11.35 12.30
C ASN A 82 -10.49 -10.41 11.20
N PHE A 83 -9.78 -9.29 11.03
CA PHE A 83 -10.11 -8.20 10.14
C PHE A 83 -8.91 -7.76 9.30
N ALA A 84 -9.21 -7.24 8.11
CA ALA A 84 -8.24 -6.58 7.25
C ALA A 84 -8.82 -5.23 6.83
N ILE A 85 -8.11 -4.15 7.16
CA ILE A 85 -8.49 -2.79 6.77
C ILE A 85 -7.57 -2.37 5.62
N VAL A 86 -8.15 -1.98 4.50
CA VAL A 86 -7.44 -1.52 3.32
C VAL A 86 -7.76 -0.05 3.09
N PHE A 87 -6.72 0.78 3.08
CA PHE A 87 -6.81 2.20 2.76
C PHE A 87 -6.43 2.37 1.29
N GLU A 88 -7.41 2.78 0.47
CA GLU A 88 -7.22 3.08 -0.94
C GLU A 88 -7.04 4.58 -1.14
N PHE A 89 -5.90 4.94 -1.72
CA PHE A 89 -5.60 6.28 -2.17
C PHE A 89 -5.97 6.42 -3.65
N LYS A 90 -6.31 7.63 -4.07
CA LYS A 90 -6.66 7.90 -5.48
C LYS A 90 -5.50 7.61 -6.44
N SER A 91 -4.26 7.71 -5.96
CA SER A 91 -3.07 7.28 -6.71
C SER A 91 -1.93 6.91 -5.76
N THR A 92 -0.90 6.25 -6.30
CA THR A 92 0.36 6.01 -5.58
C THR A 92 1.01 7.33 -5.14
N LYS A 93 0.94 8.37 -5.97
CA LYS A 93 1.46 9.70 -5.63
C LYS A 93 0.77 10.32 -4.41
N GLU A 94 -0.56 10.23 -4.36
CA GLU A 94 -1.33 10.75 -3.22
C GLU A 94 -1.07 9.93 -1.94
N MET A 95 -0.78 8.63 -2.08
CA MET A 95 -0.31 7.81 -0.96
C MET A 95 1.06 8.27 -0.47
N ASP A 96 2.04 8.42 -1.36
CA ASP A 96 3.39 8.87 -1.00
C ASP A 96 3.34 10.24 -0.29
N GLU A 97 2.55 11.18 -0.83
CA GLU A 97 2.31 12.48 -0.21
C GLU A 97 1.66 12.37 1.18
N ALA A 98 0.70 11.45 1.37
CA ALA A 98 0.07 11.23 2.67
C ALA A 98 1.06 10.66 3.71
N ILE A 99 1.93 9.74 3.29
CA ILE A 99 2.98 9.16 4.14
C ILE A 99 3.99 10.25 4.56
N GLU A 100 4.47 11.05 3.61
CA GLU A 100 5.44 12.13 3.90
C GLU A 100 4.86 13.21 4.84
N ASN A 101 3.56 13.47 4.76
CA ASN A 101 2.91 14.57 5.47
C ASN A 101 2.21 14.17 6.79
N SER A 102 2.12 12.87 7.11
CA SER A 102 1.48 12.39 8.34
C SER A 102 2.49 11.66 9.21
N ALA A 103 2.77 12.21 10.40
CA ALA A 103 3.63 11.53 11.38
C ALA A 103 3.06 10.18 11.84
N THR A 104 1.72 10.05 11.85
CA THR A 104 1.02 8.80 12.18
C THR A 104 1.20 7.75 11.07
N LEU A 105 1.00 8.12 9.81
CA LEU A 105 1.21 7.21 8.69
C LEU A 105 2.70 6.88 8.56
N ARG A 106 3.58 7.88 8.66
CA ARG A 106 5.02 7.67 8.66
C ARG A 106 5.47 6.76 9.80
N GLY A 107 4.97 6.92 11.02
CA GLY A 107 5.27 6.00 12.13
C GLY A 107 4.74 4.59 11.91
N ALA A 108 3.55 4.46 11.30
CA ALA A 108 3.01 3.16 10.88
C ALA A 108 3.78 2.54 9.70
N LEU A 109 4.46 3.36 8.89
CA LEU A 109 5.09 2.95 7.63
C LEU A 109 6.63 2.95 7.65
N GLU A 110 7.31 3.58 8.60
CA GLU A 110 8.78 3.59 8.70
C GLU A 110 9.33 2.18 8.98
N ASP A 111 8.59 1.36 9.73
CA ASP A 111 8.86 -0.08 9.86
C ASP A 111 8.29 -0.89 8.69
N ALA A 112 7.21 -0.40 8.07
CA ALA A 112 6.57 -1.06 6.95
C ALA A 112 7.27 -0.84 5.62
N GLN A 113 8.15 0.14 5.43
CA GLN A 113 8.82 0.48 4.15
C GLN A 113 9.75 -0.62 3.60
N LYS A 114 9.79 -1.79 4.26
CA LYS A 114 10.21 -3.08 3.71
C LYS A 114 9.00 -3.86 3.10
N SER A 115 8.07 -3.14 2.47
CA SER A 115 6.61 -3.34 2.53
C SER A 115 6.00 -4.48 1.70
N GLU A 116 5.50 -5.51 2.38
CA GLU A 116 4.37 -6.31 1.85
C GLU A 116 3.01 -5.77 2.31
N LEU A 117 2.98 -4.68 3.10
CA LEU A 117 1.77 -3.98 3.55
C LEU A 117 1.29 -2.90 2.57
N VAL A 118 2.08 -2.60 1.54
CA VAL A 118 1.71 -1.66 0.46
C VAL A 118 1.58 -2.44 -0.84
N ASN A 119 0.49 -2.18 -1.56
CA ASN A 119 0.26 -2.71 -2.89
C ASN A 119 -0.23 -1.56 -3.77
N ARG A 120 0.66 -0.98 -4.58
CA ARG A 120 0.38 0.22 -5.41
C ARG A 120 -0.28 1.32 -4.58
N ASN A 121 -1.51 1.73 -4.91
CA ASN A 121 -2.24 2.81 -4.24
C ASN A 121 -3.04 2.34 -3.02
N CYS A 122 -2.77 1.14 -2.50
CA CYS A 122 -3.44 0.59 -1.32
C CYS A 122 -2.43 0.29 -0.21
N PHE A 123 -2.86 0.54 1.04
CA PHE A 123 -2.14 0.18 2.26
C PHE A 123 -3.00 -0.75 3.12
N LEU A 124 -2.40 -1.81 3.66
CA LEU A 124 -3.04 -2.79 4.53
C LEU A 124 -2.70 -2.51 6.00
N LEU A 125 -3.72 -2.47 6.84
CA LEU A 125 -3.63 -2.65 8.28
C LEU A 125 -4.24 -4.01 8.64
N PRO A 126 -3.42 -5.05 8.85
CA PRO A 126 -3.90 -6.36 9.28
C PRO A 126 -4.25 -6.30 10.77
N ILE A 127 -5.46 -6.73 11.12
CA ILE A 127 -5.92 -6.80 12.52
C ILE A 127 -6.38 -8.24 12.76
N GLY A 128 -5.44 -9.11 13.09
CA GLY A 128 -5.70 -10.50 13.44
C GLY A 128 -5.29 -10.77 14.89
N ILE A 129 -6.20 -11.37 15.66
CA ILE A 129 -5.86 -11.91 16.99
C ILE A 129 -5.33 -13.34 16.87
N THR A 130 -5.84 -14.10 15.88
CA THR A 130 -5.54 -15.54 15.73
C THR A 130 -5.01 -15.95 14.36
N ILE A 131 -5.11 -15.11 13.34
CA ILE A 131 -4.55 -15.35 12.00
C ILE A 131 -3.14 -14.76 11.92
N ASP A 132 -2.23 -15.49 11.27
CA ASP A 132 -0.89 -15.02 10.95
C ASP A 132 -0.97 -13.80 10.02
N SER A 133 -0.39 -12.68 10.45
CA SER A 133 -0.30 -11.46 9.64
C SER A 133 0.27 -11.72 8.25
N ASP A 134 1.19 -12.67 8.11
CA ASP A 134 1.79 -13.06 6.82
C ASP A 134 0.76 -13.65 5.84
N GLU A 135 -0.27 -14.34 6.34
CA GLU A 135 -1.34 -14.87 5.50
C GLU A 135 -2.21 -13.73 4.95
N ILE A 136 -2.59 -12.79 5.82
CA ILE A 136 -3.38 -11.61 5.42
C ILE A 136 -2.60 -10.76 4.41
N ILE A 137 -1.29 -10.62 4.61
CA ILE A 137 -0.37 -9.94 3.71
C ILE A 137 -0.32 -10.63 2.34
N LYS A 138 -0.19 -11.96 2.27
CA LYS A 138 -0.18 -12.71 1.00
C LYS A 138 -1.46 -12.53 0.21
N ILE A 139 -2.61 -12.63 0.89
CA ILE A 139 -3.93 -12.38 0.28
C ILE A 139 -3.99 -10.96 -0.29
N PHE A 140 -3.56 -9.96 0.47
CA PHE A 140 -3.53 -8.56 0.04
C PHE A 140 -2.59 -8.31 -1.16
N GLN A 141 -1.47 -9.02 -1.23
CA GLN A 141 -0.56 -8.99 -2.38
C GLN A 141 -1.07 -9.82 -3.58
N GLY A 142 -2.11 -10.63 -3.37
CA GLY A 142 -2.65 -11.56 -4.36
C GLY A 142 -1.68 -12.71 -4.69
N LYS A 143 -0.97 -13.21 -3.67
CA LYS A 143 -0.01 -14.33 -3.73
C LYS A 143 -0.60 -15.60 -3.15
#